data_AF-A0A2K4AI79-F1
#
_entry.id   AF-A0A2K4AI79-F1
#
_cell.length_a   1.000
_cell.length_b   1.000
_cell.length_c   1.000
_cell.angle_alpha   90.00
_cell.angle_beta   90.00
_cell.angle_gamma   90.00
#
_symmetry.space_group_name_H-M   'P 1'
#
loop_
_entity.id
_entity.type
_entity.pdbx_description
1 polymer ?
#
loop_
_entity_poly.entity_id
_entity_poly.type
_entity_poly.pdbx_seq_one_letter_code
_entity_poly.pdbx_strand_id
1 'polypeptide(L)'
;MQFKLKEEEIISFLELKYPEKEFEYGRLLVGQHKREDLCVYYFGDTFLMCTIISFKTFEIKETVELSYEPVSRIVLKDGWLFRKMRIETPDKVLKYGTSRLMLTDFQKENYDKYIQGQKQRIIFENGHFV
;
A
#
# COMPACT_ATOMS: atom_id res chain seq x y z
N MET A 1 -13.36 9.17 -15.34
CA MET A 1 -12.90 9.74 -14.06
C MET A 1 -11.40 9.98 -14.21
N GLN A 2 -10.90 11.20 -13.97
CA GLN A 2 -9.46 11.46 -14.03
C GLN A 2 -8.85 11.08 -12.68
N PHE A 3 -8.00 10.06 -12.65
CA PHE A 3 -7.26 9.67 -11.46
C PHE A 3 -6.17 10.70 -11.15
N LYS A 4 -5.93 10.96 -9.87
CA LYS A 4 -4.90 11.90 -9.38
C LYS A 4 -3.57 11.24 -9.10
N LEU A 5 -3.59 9.93 -8.84
CA LEU A 5 -2.41 9.09 -8.71
C LEU A 5 -2.60 7.87 -9.60
N LYS A 6 -1.59 7.57 -10.41
CA LYS A 6 -1.57 6.38 -11.23
C LYS A 6 -0.52 5.39 -10.76
N GLU A 7 -0.80 4.10 -10.91
CA GLU A 7 0.17 3.06 -10.59
C GLU A 7 1.46 3.24 -11.38
N GLU A 8 1.33 3.43 -12.69
CA GLU A 8 2.43 3.61 -13.64
C GLU A 8 3.37 4.75 -13.22
N GLU A 9 2.82 5.88 -12.75
CA GLU A 9 3.62 7.02 -12.30
C GLU A 9 4.43 6.68 -11.05
N ILE A 10 3.86 5.91 -10.12
CA ILE A 10 4.55 5.48 -8.89
C ILE A 10 5.61 4.43 -9.22
N ILE A 11 5.27 3.43 -10.03
CA ILE A 11 6.19 2.36 -10.44
C ILE A 11 7.38 2.96 -11.22
N SER A 12 7.11 3.82 -12.21
CA SER A 12 8.17 4.49 -12.98
C SER A 12 9.09 5.32 -12.08
N PHE A 13 8.52 6.03 -11.10
CA PHE A 13 9.32 6.77 -10.11
C PHE A 13 10.21 5.83 -9.27
N LEU A 14 9.67 4.69 -8.84
CA LEU A 14 10.41 3.71 -8.04
C LEU A 14 11.55 3.06 -8.84
N GLU A 15 11.30 2.67 -10.08
CA GLU A 15 12.30 2.09 -10.99
C GLU A 15 13.44 3.08 -11.28
N LEU A 16 13.13 4.36 -11.48
CA LEU A 16 14.15 5.40 -11.67
C LEU A 16 15.00 5.62 -10.41
N LYS A 17 14.39 5.52 -9.22
CA LYS A 17 15.07 5.76 -7.95
C LYS A 17 15.87 4.55 -7.45
N TYR A 18 15.41 3.33 -7.75
CA TYR A 18 15.98 2.06 -7.33
C TYR A 18 16.17 1.13 -8.54
N PRO A 19 17.08 1.47 -9.47
CA PRO A 19 17.26 0.74 -10.74
C PRO A 19 17.75 -0.70 -10.55
N GLU A 20 18.25 -1.05 -9.36
CA GLU A 20 18.66 -2.41 -9.00
C GLU A 20 17.51 -3.32 -8.56
N LYS A 21 16.28 -2.80 -8.47
CA LYS A 21 15.08 -3.54 -8.03
C LYS A 21 14.07 -3.65 -9.16
N GLU A 22 13.36 -4.77 -9.19
CA GLU A 22 12.27 -5.01 -10.14
C GLU A 22 10.92 -4.68 -9.50
N PHE A 23 10.11 -3.90 -10.21
CA PHE A 23 8.80 -3.47 -9.77
C PHE A 23 7.71 -4.05 -10.68
N GLU A 24 6.61 -4.52 -10.08
CA GLU A 24 5.47 -5.09 -10.80
C GLU A 24 4.18 -4.35 -10.47
N TYR A 25 3.32 -4.20 -11.47
CA TYR A 25 1.96 -3.72 -11.28
C TYR A 25 1.14 -4.67 -10.40
N GLY A 26 0.13 -4.14 -9.73
CA GLY A 26 -0.77 -4.92 -8.90
C GLY A 26 -0.28 -5.14 -7.46
N ARG A 27 0.86 -4.56 -7.07
CA ARG A 27 1.49 -4.76 -5.76
C ARG A 27 1.39 -3.55 -4.83
N LEU A 28 0.86 -2.43 -5.31
CA LEU A 28 0.70 -1.21 -4.52
C LEU A 28 -0.59 -1.21 -3.71
N LEU A 29 -0.52 -0.82 -2.43
CA LEU A 29 -1.67 -0.51 -1.59
C LEU A 29 -1.50 0.82 -0.86
N VAL A 30 -2.56 1.61 -0.83
CA VAL A 30 -2.62 2.89 -0.13
C VAL A 30 -3.09 2.67 1.31
N GLY A 31 -2.26 3.10 2.25
CA GLY A 31 -2.62 3.34 3.63
C GLY A 31 -2.77 4.85 3.90
N GLN A 32 -3.91 5.26 4.47
CA GLN A 32 -4.10 6.62 4.96
C GLN A 32 -4.54 6.61 6.42
N HIS A 33 -3.94 7.47 7.24
CA HIS A 33 -4.43 7.75 8.58
C HIS A 33 -5.25 9.05 8.57
N LYS A 34 -6.58 8.93 8.58
CA LYS A 34 -7.52 10.08 8.54
C LYS A 34 -7.27 11.02 7.36
N ARG A 35 -6.72 12.22 7.62
CA ARG A 35 -6.42 13.27 6.63
C ARG A 35 -4.93 13.54 6.47
N GLU A 36 -4.10 12.65 7.02
CA GLU A 36 -2.66 12.68 6.83
C GLU A 36 -2.30 12.28 5.39
N ASP A 37 -1.03 12.43 5.07
CA ASP A 37 -0.45 12.00 3.82
C ASP A 37 -0.66 10.50 3.58
N LEU A 38 -0.60 10.14 2.30
CA LEU A 38 -0.79 8.77 1.86
C LEU A 38 0.53 8.02 2.02
N CYS A 39 0.48 6.88 2.70
CA CYS A 39 1.53 5.87 2.67
C CYS A 39 1.18 4.88 1.56
N VAL A 40 1.79 5.00 0.39
CA VAL A 40 1.66 4.00 -0.66
C VAL A 40 2.72 2.93 -0.46
N TYR A 41 2.28 1.73 -0.11
CA TYR A 41 3.14 0.58 0.10
C TYR A 41 3.28 -0.23 -1.18
N TYR A 42 4.51 -0.46 -1.62
CA TYR A 42 4.83 -1.48 -2.62
C TYR A 42 5.26 -2.76 -1.94
N PHE A 43 4.49 -3.81 -2.14
CA PHE A 43 4.71 -5.13 -1.56
C PHE A 43 5.49 -6.04 -2.52
N GLY A 44 6.81 -5.86 -2.57
CA GLY A 44 7.71 -6.76 -3.30
C GLY A 44 7.89 -8.10 -2.56
N ASP A 45 8.40 -9.11 -3.26
CA ASP A 45 8.57 -10.46 -2.69
C ASP A 45 9.63 -10.48 -1.58
N THR A 46 10.71 -9.72 -1.76
CA THR A 46 11.85 -9.68 -0.82
C THR A 46 12.04 -8.31 -0.16
N PHE A 47 11.34 -7.28 -0.63
CA PHE A 47 11.49 -5.90 -0.16
C PHE A 47 10.15 -5.18 -0.08
N LEU A 48 10.10 -4.16 0.78
CA LEU A 48 8.93 -3.31 0.99
C LEU A 48 9.33 -1.86 0.77
N MET A 49 8.57 -1.11 -0.03
CA MET A 49 8.73 0.35 -0.12
C MET A 49 7.53 1.06 0.49
N CYS A 50 7.77 2.20 1.13
CA CYS A 50 6.73 3.13 1.52
C CYS A 50 7.01 4.49 0.87
N THR A 51 6.19 4.86 -0.10
CA THR A 51 6.20 6.18 -0.74
C THR A 51 5.19 7.07 -0.03
N ILE A 52 5.68 8.16 0.57
CA ILE A 52 4.85 9.16 1.24
C ILE A 52 4.43 10.19 0.21
N ILE A 53 3.12 10.33 0.00
CA ILE A 53 2.52 11.24 -0.98
C ILE A 53 1.62 12.24 -0.27
N SER A 54 1.80 13.52 -0.56
CA SER A 54 0.94 14.60 -0.09
C SER A 54 -0.52 14.31 -0.40
N PHE A 55 -1.40 14.21 0.60
CA PHE A 55 -2.82 13.98 0.33
C PHE A 55 -3.50 15.18 -0.35
N LYS A 56 -2.96 16.39 -0.18
CA LYS A 56 -3.51 17.62 -0.76
C LYS A 56 -3.04 17.87 -2.18
N THR A 57 -1.73 17.68 -2.43
CA THR A 57 -1.09 18.03 -3.72
C THR A 57 -0.84 16.84 -4.61
N PHE A 58 -0.88 15.62 -4.07
CA PHE A 58 -0.52 14.37 -4.75
C PHE A 58 0.96 14.30 -5.18
N GLU A 59 1.80 15.17 -4.61
CA GLU A 59 3.24 15.14 -4.83
C GLU A 59 3.92 14.12 -3.92
N ILE A 60 4.89 13.40 -4.48
CA ILE A 60 5.76 12.50 -3.73
C ILE A 60 6.68 13.33 -2.84
N LYS A 61 6.64 13.08 -1.53
CA LYS A 61 7.49 13.74 -0.53
C LYS A 61 8.76 12.95 -0.26
N GLU A 62 8.60 11.64 -0.09
CA GLU A 62 9.66 10.74 0.34
C GLU A 62 9.37 9.32 -0.14
N THR A 63 10.42 8.52 -0.28
CA THR A 63 10.28 7.06 -0.40
C THR A 63 11.38 6.41 0.40
N VAL A 64 10.99 5.45 1.23
CA VAL A 64 11.87 4.67 2.10
C VAL A 64 11.69 3.19 1.81
N GLU A 65 12.81 2.47 1.79
CA GLU A 65 12.82 1.01 1.85
C GLU A 65 12.65 0.59 3.30
N LEU A 66 11.77 -0.39 3.54
CA LEU A 66 11.44 -0.94 4.83
C LEU A 66 11.80 -2.43 4.85
N SER A 67 12.16 -2.94 6.04
CA SER A 67 12.35 -4.37 6.26
C SER A 67 11.01 -5.06 6.57
N TYR A 68 10.83 -6.27 6.03
CA TYR A 68 9.75 -7.17 6.45
C TYR A 68 10.03 -7.87 7.77
N GLU A 69 11.28 -7.94 8.23
CA GLU A 69 11.66 -8.64 9.48
C GLU A 69 10.80 -8.25 10.69
N PRO A 70 10.52 -6.96 10.95
CA PRO A 70 9.65 -6.59 12.07
C PRO A 70 8.15 -6.79 11.78
N VAL A 71 7.75 -7.14 10.56
CA VAL A 71 6.33 -7.28 10.17
C VAL A 71 5.85 -8.67 10.55
N SER A 72 5.02 -8.77 11.60
CA SER A 72 4.41 -10.03 12.01
C SER A 72 3.26 -10.42 11.09
N ARG A 73 2.40 -9.45 10.73
CA ARG A 73 1.27 -9.69 9.82
C ARG A 73 0.77 -8.43 9.12
N ILE A 74 0.20 -8.62 7.94
CA ILE A 74 -0.56 -7.60 7.22
C ILE A 74 -1.98 -8.10 6.99
N VAL A 75 -2.96 -7.34 7.47
CA VAL A 75 -4.37 -7.72 7.44
C VAL A 75 -5.17 -6.69 6.67
N LEU A 76 -5.92 -7.14 5.68
CA LEU A 76 -6.92 -6.35 4.98
C LEU A 76 -8.30 -6.65 5.55
N LYS A 77 -9.11 -5.61 5.70
CA LYS A 77 -10.52 -5.74 6.10
C LYS A 77 -11.40 -4.86 5.24
N ASP A 78 -12.37 -5.49 4.59
CA ASP A 78 -13.32 -4.78 3.75
C ASP A 78 -14.40 -4.13 4.61
N GLY A 79 -14.51 -2.81 4.48
CA GLY A 79 -15.51 -2.00 5.14
C GLY A 79 -16.40 -1.30 4.14
N TRP A 80 -17.60 -0.94 4.57
CA TRP A 80 -18.63 -0.39 3.70
C TRP A 80 -18.20 0.89 2.97
N LEU A 81 -17.59 1.85 3.68
CA LEU A 81 -17.09 3.10 3.10
C LEU A 81 -15.57 3.13 2.94
N PHE A 82 -14.85 2.27 3.67
CA PHE A 82 -13.40 2.29 3.76
C PHE A 82 -12.83 0.90 3.60
N ARG A 83 -11.75 0.81 2.81
CA ARG A 83 -10.84 -0.33 2.78
C ARG A 83 -9.82 -0.15 3.89
N LYS A 84 -9.70 -1.14 4.77
CA LYS A 84 -8.79 -1.07 5.92
C LYS A 84 -7.58 -1.96 5.69
N MET A 85 -6.44 -1.46 6.14
CA MET A 85 -5.18 -2.19 6.20
C MET A 85 -4.59 -2.05 7.59
N ARG A 86 -4.07 -3.14 8.14
CA ARG A 86 -3.29 -3.15 9.38
C ARG A 86 -1.95 -3.78 9.10
N ILE A 87 -0.88 -3.11 9.51
CA ILE A 87 0.48 -3.65 9.50
C ILE A 87 0.89 -3.79 10.96
N GLU A 88 1.17 -5.01 11.37
CA GLU A 88 1.46 -5.34 12.76
C GLU A 88 2.92 -5.70 12.93
N THR A 89 3.56 -5.08 13.90
CA THR A 89 4.92 -5.36 14.35
C THR A 89 4.89 -5.71 15.84
N PRO A 90 5.98 -6.26 16.41
CA PRO A 90 6.05 -6.53 17.86
C PRO A 90 5.74 -5.29 18.72
N ASP A 91 6.18 -4.12 18.28
CA ASP A 91 6.07 -2.88 19.05
C ASP A 91 4.75 -2.12 18.84
N LYS A 92 4.15 -2.23 17.65
CA LYS A 92 2.99 -1.40 17.28
C LYS A 92 2.11 -2.00 16.19
N VAL A 93 0.88 -1.49 16.13
CA VAL A 93 -0.05 -1.78 15.03
C VAL A 93 -0.37 -0.49 14.29
N LEU A 94 0.09 -0.41 13.04
CA LEU A 94 -0.28 0.65 12.11
C LEU A 94 -1.67 0.36 11.56
N LYS A 95 -2.58 1.34 11.63
CA LYS A 95 -3.98 1.19 11.22
C LYS A 95 -4.33 2.25 10.18
N TYR A 96 -4.69 1.77 8.99
CA TYR A 96 -5.06 2.59 7.86
C TYR A 96 -6.52 2.39 7.47
N GLY A 97 -7.14 3.46 6.98
CA GLY A 97 -8.49 3.47 6.44
C GLY A 97 -8.54 4.32 5.18
N THR A 98 -8.62 3.66 4.04
CA THR A 98 -8.58 4.29 2.72
C THR A 98 -10.00 4.37 2.16
N SER A 99 -10.44 5.58 1.80
CA SER A 99 -11.77 5.78 1.22
C SER A 99 -11.94 4.95 -0.05
N ARG A 100 -13.13 4.35 -0.24
CA ARG A 100 -13.46 3.68 -1.52
C ARG A 100 -13.55 4.66 -2.70
N LEU A 101 -13.66 5.96 -2.42
CA LEU A 101 -13.64 7.05 -3.41
C LEU A 101 -12.24 7.60 -3.66
N MET A 102 -11.17 6.94 -3.16
CA MET A 102 -9.80 7.38 -3.39
C MET A 102 -9.52 7.54 -4.89
N LEU A 103 -8.90 8.66 -5.28
CA LEU A 103 -8.67 9.02 -6.68
C LEU A 103 -7.37 8.39 -7.23
N THR A 104 -7.24 7.08 -7.04
CA THR A 104 -6.15 6.25 -7.57
C THR A 104 -6.74 5.22 -8.53
N ASP A 105 -6.07 4.92 -9.64
CA ASP A 105 -6.51 3.86 -10.56
C ASP A 105 -6.32 2.44 -10.00
N PHE A 106 -5.23 2.21 -9.27
CA PHE A 106 -4.83 0.88 -8.81
C PHE A 106 -5.48 0.42 -7.51
N GLN A 107 -5.77 1.33 -6.57
CA GLN A 107 -6.10 0.91 -5.20
C GLN A 107 -7.30 -0.02 -5.13
N LYS A 108 -8.27 0.14 -6.03
CA LYS A 108 -9.42 -0.75 -6.10
C LYS A 108 -8.99 -2.15 -6.54
N GLU A 109 -8.36 -2.25 -7.69
CA GLU A 109 -8.04 -3.52 -8.33
C GLU A 109 -7.01 -4.29 -7.50
N ASN A 110 -5.97 -3.61 -7.03
CA ASN A 110 -4.93 -4.21 -6.19
C ASN A 110 -5.50 -4.72 -4.87
N TYR A 111 -6.30 -3.90 -4.19
CA TYR A 111 -6.95 -4.31 -2.95
C TYR A 111 -7.87 -5.52 -3.15
N ASP A 112 -8.67 -5.50 -4.21
CA ASP A 112 -9.61 -6.57 -4.51
C ASP A 112 -8.84 -7.88 -4.84
N LYS A 113 -7.69 -7.80 -5.54
CA LYS A 113 -6.76 -8.92 -5.76
C LYS A 113 -6.21 -9.47 -4.44
N TYR A 114 -5.77 -8.60 -3.53
CA TYR A 114 -5.22 -9.02 -2.24
C TYR A 114 -6.28 -9.58 -1.28
N ILE A 115 -7.51 -9.07 -1.28
CA ILE A 115 -8.53 -9.52 -0.33
C ILE A 115 -9.36 -10.70 -0.83
N GLN A 116 -9.36 -10.98 -2.14
CA GLN A 116 -10.03 -12.13 -2.76
C GLN A 116 -11.52 -12.26 -2.39
N GLY A 117 -12.24 -11.14 -2.35
CA GLY A 117 -13.67 -11.11 -2.02
C GLY A 117 -14.00 -11.43 -0.55
N GLN A 118 -13.01 -11.63 0.31
CA GLN A 118 -13.23 -11.91 1.73
C GLN A 118 -13.54 -10.62 2.50
N LYS A 119 -14.32 -10.73 3.58
CA LYS A 119 -14.56 -9.58 4.48
C LYS A 119 -13.29 -9.16 5.22
N GLN A 120 -12.39 -10.10 5.46
CA GLN A 120 -11.09 -9.89 6.09
C GLN A 120 -10.14 -10.98 5.62
N ARG A 121 -8.91 -10.62 5.25
CA ARG A 121 -7.88 -11.56 4.80
C ARG A 121 -6.51 -11.15 5.36
N ILE A 122 -5.75 -12.12 5.84
CA ILE A 122 -4.32 -11.95 6.13
C ILE A 122 -3.60 -12.14 4.80
N ILE A 123 -2.81 -11.16 4.39
CA ILE A 123 -2.11 -11.18 3.10
C ILE A 123 -0.61 -11.44 3.25
N PHE A 124 -0.09 -11.23 4.46
CA PHE A 124 1.28 -11.50 4.83
C PHE A 124 1.33 -11.98 6.27
N GLU A 125 2.03 -13.07 6.54
CA GLU A 125 2.25 -13.61 7.88
C GLU A 125 3.52 -14.46 7.89
N ASN A 126 4.24 -14.49 9.01
CA ASN A 126 5.42 -15.35 9.17
C ASN A 126 6.47 -15.19 8.04
N GLY A 127 6.68 -13.96 7.56
CA GLY A 127 7.70 -13.64 6.55
C GLY A 127 7.31 -13.92 5.10
N HIS A 128 6.06 -14.28 4.80
CA HIS A 128 5.62 -14.60 3.44
C HIS A 128 4.20 -14.10 3.13
N PHE A 129 3.92 -13.89 1.84
CA PHE A 129 2.57 -13.62 1.34
C PHE A 129 1.70 -14.88 1.32
N VAL A 130 0.39 -14.71 1.56
CA VAL A 130 -0.63 -15.77 1.69
C VAL A 130 -1.59 -15.79 0.50
#